data_AF-A0AA38KD27-F1
#
_entry.id   AF-A0AA38KD27-F1
#
_cell.length_a   1.000
_cell.length_b   1.000
_cell.length_c   1.000
_cell.angle_alpha   90.00
_cell.angle_beta   90.00
_cell.angle_gamma   90.00
#
_symmetry.space_group_name_H-M   'P 1'
#
loop_
_entity.id
_entity.type
_entity.pdbx_description
1 polymer ?
#
loop_
_entity_poly.entity_id
_entity_poly.type
_entity_poly.pdbx_seq_one_letter_code
_entity_poly.pdbx_strand_id
1 'polypeptide(L)'
;MLELIRQCQAPWNAVAPLPIALKGLFNLDVDDNIWEDIGLNDDDDEGPPPWLSSERVRKGIKGILLRDRSDEELRRLRHEMRAMREWMREEWELLLRAIDGVKASGMFLHSTFVCQYSCLFFQVT
;
A
#
# COMPACT_ATOMS: atom_id res chain seq x y z
N MET A 1 25.44 -4.82 22.53
CA MET A 1 26.31 -4.37 21.43
C MET A 1 27.76 -4.17 21.87
N LEU A 2 28.03 -3.39 22.94
CA LEU A 2 29.38 -3.25 23.52
C LEU A 2 30.08 -4.60 23.79
N GLU A 3 29.33 -5.57 24.30
CA GLU A 3 29.85 -6.91 24.61
C GLU A 3 30.21 -7.71 23.34
N LEU A 4 29.47 -7.53 22.25
CA LEU A 4 29.75 -8.12 20.94
C LEU A 4 31.01 -7.51 20.31
N ILE A 5 31.20 -6.20 20.44
CA ILE A 5 32.42 -5.51 19.99
C ILE A 5 33.63 -6.00 20.78
N ARG A 6 33.52 -6.10 22.11
CA ARG A 6 34.58 -6.63 23.00
C ARG A 6 34.95 -8.08 22.67
N GLN A 7 33.97 -8.87 22.24
CA GLN A 7 34.17 -10.26 21.81
C GLN A 7 34.60 -10.40 20.34
N CYS A 8 34.83 -9.28 19.63
CA CYS A 8 35.14 -9.23 18.20
C CYS A 8 34.11 -9.96 17.31
N GLN A 9 32.85 -10.01 17.74
CA GLN A 9 31.73 -10.58 17.00
C GLN A 9 30.91 -9.51 16.24
N ALA A 10 31.23 -8.24 16.44
CA ALA A 10 30.60 -7.14 15.70
C ALA A 10 31.32 -6.88 14.36
N PRO A 11 30.63 -6.29 13.36
CA PRO A 11 31.23 -5.86 12.10
C PRO A 11 32.45 -4.94 12.32
N TRP A 12 33.37 -4.93 11.35
CA TRP A 12 34.50 -4.02 11.34
C TRP A 12 34.01 -2.56 11.46
N ASN A 13 34.65 -1.75 12.32
CA ASN A 13 34.25 -0.38 12.68
C ASN A 13 32.88 -0.21 13.35
N ALA A 14 32.26 -1.27 13.88
CA ALA A 14 31.03 -1.11 14.64
C ALA A 14 31.24 -0.26 15.91
N VAL A 15 30.49 0.83 16.02
CA VAL A 15 30.43 1.68 17.21
C VAL A 15 29.15 1.32 17.98
N ALA A 16 29.26 1.08 19.29
CA ALA A 16 28.08 0.84 20.11
C ALA A 16 27.34 2.16 20.38
N PRO A 17 26.00 2.20 20.23
CA PRO A 17 25.21 3.36 20.60
C PRO A 17 25.20 3.54 22.12
N LEU A 18 24.93 4.77 22.55
CA LEU A 18 24.72 5.07 23.97
C LEU A 18 23.48 4.34 24.52
N PRO A 19 23.49 3.91 25.79
CA PRO A 19 22.30 3.36 26.42
C PRO A 19 21.17 4.39 26.47
N ILE A 20 20.00 4.02 25.94
CA ILE A 20 18.82 4.90 25.95
C ILE A 20 18.27 5.02 27.37
N ALA A 21 18.08 6.25 27.85
CA ALA A 21 17.42 6.51 29.12
C ALA A 21 15.93 6.17 29.04
N LEU A 22 15.48 5.18 29.82
CA LEU A 22 14.06 4.76 29.82
C LEU A 22 13.15 5.79 30.50
N LYS A 23 13.69 6.58 31.42
CA LYS A 23 12.94 7.62 32.12
C LYS A 23 12.73 8.81 31.18
N GLY A 24 11.47 9.11 30.86
CA GLY A 24 11.14 10.20 29.93
C GLY A 24 11.21 9.80 28.46
N LEU A 25 11.35 8.51 28.13
CA LEU A 25 11.40 8.01 26.75
C LEU A 25 10.19 8.40 25.90
N PHE A 26 9.04 8.66 26.52
CA PHE A 26 7.84 9.11 25.80
C PHE A 26 7.64 10.64 25.82
N ASN A 27 8.54 11.38 26.47
CA ASN A 27 8.60 12.83 26.51
C ASN A 27 9.87 13.33 25.79
N LEU A 28 10.16 12.73 24.63
CA LEU A 28 11.34 13.03 23.84
C LEU A 28 11.22 14.41 23.16
N ASP A 29 12.28 15.21 23.25
CA ASP A 29 12.50 16.42 22.47
C ASP A 29 13.47 16.17 21.30
N VAL A 30 13.55 17.11 20.36
CA VAL A 30 14.47 17.07 19.20
C VAL A 30 15.94 17.17 19.65
N ASP A 31 16.20 17.81 20.79
CA ASP A 31 17.53 17.97 21.36
C ASP A 31 18.00 16.77 22.21
N ASP A 32 17.16 15.74 22.40
CA ASP A 32 17.52 14.58 23.22
C ASP A 32 18.56 13.67 22.52
N ASN A 33 19.49 13.14 23.32
CA ASN A 33 20.62 12.29 22.88
C ASN A 33 20.25 11.01 22.10
N ILE A 34 18.97 10.68 21.96
CA ILE A 34 18.55 9.56 21.09
C ILE A 34 18.74 9.89 19.61
N TRP A 35 18.86 11.17 19.26
CA TRP A 35 19.10 11.68 17.91
C TRP A 35 20.59 11.86 17.61
N GLU A 36 21.49 11.32 18.44
CA GLU A 36 22.93 11.42 18.20
C GLU A 36 23.38 10.63 16.95
N ASP A 37 24.26 11.24 16.16
CA ASP A 37 24.85 10.69 14.93
C ASP A 37 25.96 9.66 15.19
N ILE A 38 25.90 8.92 16.30
CA ILE A 38 26.94 7.93 16.66
C ILE A 38 27.02 6.84 15.59
N GLY A 39 28.15 6.80 14.88
CA GLY A 39 28.38 5.84 13.79
C GLY A 39 27.84 6.29 12.43
N LEU A 40 27.21 7.47 12.36
CA LEU A 40 26.98 8.20 11.12
C LEU A 40 28.17 9.14 10.95
N ASN A 41 29.28 8.60 10.45
CA ASN A 41 30.49 9.40 10.27
C ASN A 41 30.29 10.37 9.10
N ASP A 42 30.35 11.67 9.36
CA ASP A 42 30.37 12.71 8.31
C ASP A 42 31.70 12.72 7.52
N ASP A 43 32.72 11.95 7.92
CA ASP A 43 33.99 11.86 7.17
C ASP A 43 33.87 11.03 5.87
N ASP A 44 32.69 10.53 5.52
CA ASP A 44 32.44 10.07 4.16
C ASP A 44 32.38 11.30 3.25
N ASP A 45 33.54 11.69 2.69
CA ASP A 45 33.68 12.64 1.57
C ASP A 45 32.82 12.25 0.33
N GLU A 46 32.20 11.07 0.35
CA GLU A 46 31.10 10.70 -0.54
C GLU A 46 29.82 11.46 -0.13
N GLY A 47 29.66 12.66 -0.71
CA GLY A 47 28.46 13.49 -0.53
C GLY A 47 27.13 12.74 -0.72
N PRO A 48 26.00 13.39 -0.40
CA PRO A 48 24.71 12.73 -0.19
C PRO A 48 24.33 11.78 -1.33
N PRO A 49 23.71 10.63 -1.02
CA PRO A 49 23.50 9.57 -1.99
C PRO A 49 22.67 10.07 -3.18
N PRO A 50 22.84 9.51 -4.39
CA PRO A 50 22.23 10.05 -5.60
C PRO A 50 20.70 10.13 -5.57
N TRP A 51 20.02 9.25 -4.82
CA TRP A 51 18.57 9.33 -4.65
C TRP A 51 18.12 10.56 -3.85
N LEU A 52 19.01 11.18 -3.08
CA LEU A 52 18.77 12.43 -2.36
C LEU A 52 19.25 13.64 -3.17
N SER A 53 20.46 13.57 -3.73
CA SER A 53 21.17 14.69 -4.34
C SER A 53 20.89 14.90 -5.84
N SER A 54 20.60 13.84 -6.59
CA SER A 54 20.41 13.91 -8.05
C SER A 54 18.94 13.99 -8.44
N GLU A 55 18.53 15.13 -8.99
CA GLU A 55 17.16 15.31 -9.50
C GLU A 55 16.80 14.30 -10.60
N ARG A 56 17.79 13.92 -11.42
CA ARG A 56 17.59 12.92 -12.47
C ARG A 56 17.26 11.56 -11.88
N VAL A 57 17.96 11.14 -10.82
CA VAL A 57 17.72 9.87 -10.14
C VAL A 57 16.34 9.90 -9.47
N ARG A 58 15.99 11.00 -8.77
CA ARG A 58 14.67 11.15 -8.14
C ARG A 58 13.53 11.07 -9.15
N LYS A 59 13.64 11.77 -10.29
CA LYS A 59 12.65 11.68 -11.36
C LYS A 59 12.56 10.27 -11.94
N GLY A 60 13.70 9.59 -12.13
CA GLY A 60 13.76 8.21 -12.60
C GLY A 60 13.02 7.24 -11.67
N ILE A 61 13.30 7.30 -10.37
CA ILE A 61 12.63 6.47 -9.35
C ILE A 61 11.12 6.72 -9.37
N LYS A 62 10.69 7.99 -9.33
CA LYS A 62 9.26 8.35 -9.40
C LYS A 62 8.61 7.84 -10.68
N GLY A 63 9.30 7.93 -11.82
CA GLY A 63 8.81 7.46 -13.11
C GLY A 63 8.57 5.95 -13.14
N ILE A 64 9.51 5.16 -12.62
CA ILE A 64 9.37 3.69 -12.52
C ILE A 64 8.20 3.33 -11.60
N LEU A 65 8.15 3.92 -10.40
CA LEU A 65 7.06 3.67 -9.45
C LEU A 65 5.68 4.03 -10.02
N LEU A 66 5.60 5.15 -10.75
CA LEU A 66 4.35 5.57 -11.38
C LEU A 66 3.91 4.63 -12.51
N ARG A 67 4.87 4.14 -13.32
CA ARG A 67 4.58 3.13 -14.34
C ARG A 67 4.03 1.86 -13.70
N ASP A 68 4.72 1.34 -12.68
CA ASP A 68 4.35 0.09 -12.03
C ASP A 68 2.97 0.18 -11.36
N ARG A 69 2.68 1.31 -10.70
CA ARG A 69 1.33 1.62 -10.18
C ARG A 69 0.29 1.70 -11.29
N SER A 70 0.61 2.33 -12.43
CA SER A 70 -0.33 2.43 -13.55
C SER A 70 -0.68 1.06 -14.12
N ASP A 71 0.29 0.14 -14.20
CA ASP A 71 0.07 -1.23 -14.64
C ASP A 71 -0.79 -2.03 -13.64
N GLU A 72 -0.57 -1.83 -12.34
CA GLU A 72 -1.40 -2.38 -11.27
C GLU A 72 -2.85 -1.92 -11.36
N GLU A 73 -3.08 -0.61 -11.42
CA GLU A 73 -4.42 -0.03 -11.56
C GLU A 73 -5.12 -0.51 -12.84
N LEU A 74 -4.40 -0.65 -13.96
CA LEU A 74 -4.98 -1.18 -15.18
C LEU A 74 -5.39 -2.66 -15.05
N ARG A 75 -4.67 -3.48 -14.28
CA ARG A 75 -5.08 -4.86 -14.00
C ARG A 75 -6.33 -4.87 -13.12
N ARG A 76 -6.37 -4.04 -12.08
CA ARG A 76 -7.53 -3.90 -11.18
C ARG A 76 -8.78 -3.43 -11.93
N LEU A 77 -8.69 -2.36 -12.71
CA LEU A 77 -9.80 -1.84 -13.51
C LEU A 77 -10.33 -2.87 -14.51
N ARG A 78 -9.45 -3.67 -15.13
CA ARG A 78 -9.89 -4.76 -16.02
C ARG A 78 -10.67 -5.84 -15.27
N HIS A 79 -10.24 -6.18 -14.06
CA HIS A 79 -10.95 -7.12 -13.20
C HIS A 79 -12.32 -6.57 -12.79
N GLU A 80 -12.38 -5.36 -12.26
CA GLU A 80 -13.63 -4.71 -11.85
C GLU A 80 -14.61 -4.52 -13.01
N MET A 81 -14.13 -4.09 -14.18
CA MET A 81 -14.94 -3.97 -15.38
C MET A 81 -15.53 -5.33 -15.79
N ARG A 82 -14.73 -6.41 -15.72
CA ARG A 82 -15.21 -7.76 -16.06
C ARG A 82 -16.30 -8.20 -15.10
N ALA A 83 -16.07 -8.05 -13.80
CA ALA A 83 -17.05 -8.38 -12.77
C ALA A 83 -18.36 -7.60 -12.97
N MET A 84 -18.28 -6.28 -13.22
CA MET A 84 -19.45 -5.44 -13.46
C MET A 84 -20.24 -5.86 -14.71
N ARG A 85 -19.54 -6.25 -15.78
CA ARG A 85 -20.17 -6.73 -17.01
C ARG A 85 -20.83 -8.09 -16.85
N GLU A 86 -20.22 -8.98 -16.08
CA GLU A 86 -20.79 -10.30 -15.76
C GLU A 86 -22.04 -10.12 -14.89
N TRP A 87 -21.95 -9.33 -13.81
CA TRP A 87 -23.09 -9.01 -12.96
C TRP A 87 -24.25 -8.37 -13.72
N MET A 88 -23.99 -7.34 -14.53
CA MET A 88 -25.06 -6.66 -15.29
C MET A 88 -25.76 -7.61 -16.27
N ARG A 89 -25.03 -8.57 -16.86
CA ARG A 89 -25.61 -9.58 -17.75
C ARG A 89 -26.54 -10.50 -16.99
N GLU A 90 -26.11 -11.01 -15.84
CA GLU A 90 -26.90 -11.90 -14.99
C GLU A 90 -28.20 -11.22 -14.53
N GLU A 91 -28.10 -9.99 -14.02
CA GLU A 91 -29.27 -9.20 -13.62
C GLU A 91 -30.22 -8.93 -14.79
N TRP A 92 -29.67 -8.61 -15.97
CA TRP A 92 -30.47 -8.40 -17.16
C TRP A 92 -31.22 -9.66 -17.59
N GLU A 93 -30.56 -10.82 -17.55
CA GLU A 93 -31.20 -12.11 -17.84
C GLU A 93 -32.31 -12.45 -16.83
N LEU A 94 -32.09 -12.17 -15.54
CA LEU A 94 -33.12 -12.36 -14.51
C LEU A 94 -34.34 -11.46 -14.73
N LEU A 95 -34.11 -10.18 -15.06
CA LEU A 95 -35.18 -9.25 -15.39
C LEU A 95 -35.98 -9.69 -16.61
N LEU A 96 -35.30 -10.14 -17.68
CA LEU A 96 -35.98 -10.65 -18.87
C LEU A 96 -36.84 -11.88 -18.54
N ARG A 97 -36.32 -12.84 -17.76
CA ARG A 97 -37.09 -14.01 -17.32
C ARG A 97 -38.29 -13.62 -16.46
N ALA A 98 -38.15 -12.65 -15.58
CA ALA A 98 -39.25 -12.14 -14.76
C ALA A 98 -40.34 -11.48 -15.63
N ILE A 99 -39.94 -10.67 -16.61
CA ILE A 99 -40.84 -10.04 -17.58
C ILE A 99 -41.61 -11.10 -18.37
N ASP A 100 -40.92 -12.11 -18.89
CA ASP A 100 -41.54 -13.17 -19.67
C ASP A 100 -42.47 -14.05 -18.82
N GLY A 101 -42.08 -14.35 -17.57
CA GLY A 101 -42.94 -15.06 -16.62
C GLY A 101 -44.21 -14.28 -16.28
N VAL A 102 -44.12 -12.96 -16.12
CA VAL A 102 -45.30 -12.13 -15.84
C VAL A 102 -46.19 -11.97 -17.06
N LYS A 103 -45.62 -11.81 -18.27
CA LYS A 103 -46.39 -11.86 -19.53
C LYS A 103 -47.13 -13.19 -19.68
N ALA A 104 -46.47 -14.31 -19.38
CA ALA A 104 -47.08 -15.65 -19.44
C ALA A 104 -48.18 -15.85 -18.39
N SER A 105 -48.09 -15.17 -17.25
CA SER A 105 -49.05 -15.26 -16.14
C SER A 105 -50.18 -14.23 -16.20
N GLY A 106 -50.16 -13.30 -17.15
CA GLY A 106 -51.19 -12.26 -17.31
C GLY A 106 -51.22 -11.19 -16.20
N MET A 107 -50.21 -11.13 -15.34
CA MET A 107 -50.07 -10.10 -14.29
C MET A 107 -49.40 -8.82 -14.88
N PHE A 108 -49.67 -7.65 -14.30
CA PHE A 108 -48.97 -6.40 -14.65
C PHE A 108 -47.83 -6.17 -13.64
N LEU A 109 -46.60 -5.95 -14.10
CA LEU A 109 -45.43 -5.72 -13.25
C LEU A 109 -45.51 -4.34 -12.55
N HIS A 110 -45.60 -4.33 -11.23
CA HIS A 110 -45.23 -3.16 -10.42
C HIS A 110 -43.75 -3.32 -10.01
N SER A 111 -42.89 -2.44 -10.54
CA SER A 111 -41.43 -2.48 -10.38
C SER A 111 -41.04 -2.50 -8.90
N THR A 112 -40.53 -3.64 -8.41
CA THR A 112 -39.84 -3.71 -7.12
C THR A 112 -38.41 -4.15 -7.39
N PHE A 113 -37.54 -3.15 -7.41
CA PHE A 113 -36.10 -3.27 -7.59
C PHE A 113 -35.51 -3.87 -6.30
N VAL A 114 -35.10 -5.14 -6.32
CA VAL A 114 -34.44 -5.78 -5.18
C VAL A 114 -32.96 -5.93 -5.52
N CYS A 115 -32.21 -4.89 -5.19
CA CYS A 115 -30.75 -4.94 -5.09
C CYS A 115 -30.42 -5.68 -3.79
N GLN A 116 -29.98 -6.95 -3.86
CA GLN A 116 -29.64 -7.70 -2.64
C GLN A 116 -28.28 -8.42 -2.65
N TYR A 117 -27.43 -8.19 -3.65
CA TYR A 117 -26.06 -8.74 -3.63
C TYR A 117 -25.01 -7.70 -4.06
N SER A 118 -25.03 -6.54 -3.42
CA SER A 118 -23.89 -5.63 -3.36
C SER A 118 -23.18 -5.82 -2.02
N CYS A 119 -21.88 -6.16 -2.05
CA CYS A 119 -20.84 -5.87 -1.02
C CYS A 119 -19.90 -7.00 -0.58
N LEU A 120 -20.05 -8.28 -0.97
CA LEU A 120 -19.08 -9.31 -0.50
C LEU A 120 -17.80 -9.46 -1.34
N PHE A 121 -17.65 -8.76 -2.46
CA PHE A 121 -16.48 -8.91 -3.34
C PHE A 121 -15.44 -7.78 -3.28
N PHE A 122 -15.60 -6.78 -2.39
CA PHE A 122 -14.68 -5.63 -2.31
C PHE A 122 -13.77 -5.62 -1.06
N GLN A 123 -13.67 -6.74 -0.31
CA GLN A 123 -12.90 -6.79 0.94
C GLN A 123 -11.65 -7.68 0.95
N VAL A 124 -11.26 -8.34 -0.14
CA VAL A 124 -9.99 -9.11 -0.13
C VAL A 124 -9.26 -8.94 -1.45
N THR A 125 -8.00 -8.50 -1.31
CA THR A 125 -6.90 -8.25 -2.26
C THR A 125 -6.89 -6.92 -3.01
#